data_AF-A0A968WYE2-F1
#
_entry.id   AF-A0A968WYE2-F1
#
_cell.length_a   1.000
_cell.length_b   1.000
_cell.length_c   1.000
_cell.angle_alpha   90.00
_cell.angle_beta   90.00
_cell.angle_gamma   90.00
#
_symmetry.space_group_name_H-M   'P 1'
#
loop_
_entity.id
_entity.type
_entity.pdbx_description
1 polymer ?
#
loop_
_entity_poly.entity_id
_entity_poly.type
_entity_poly.pdbx_seq_one_letter_code
_entity_poly.pdbx_strand_id
1 'polypeptide(L)'
;MNSAFTISAAKPASLALNYEELRAEGLAYLEQVVSSLWTDYNIHDPGITLLELLCFGITDIAYRTSFNDRDSLLCQLARTQQLLHSSLLEMLSPVNPSQPMTIDV
;
A
#
# COMPACT_ATOMS: atom_id res chain seq x y z
N MET A 1 24.75 14.79 -13.38
CA MET A 1 23.59 15.37 -14.07
C MET A 1 22.35 14.99 -13.28
N ASN A 2 21.66 15.94 -12.66
CA ASN A 2 20.41 15.68 -11.94
C ASN A 2 19.27 15.66 -12.96
N SER A 3 18.83 14.46 -13.35
CA SER A 3 17.56 14.29 -14.04
C SER A 3 16.43 14.58 -13.05
N ALA A 4 15.61 15.59 -13.34
CA ALA A 4 14.44 15.91 -12.54
C ALA A 4 13.54 14.67 -12.44
N PHE A 5 13.14 14.31 -11.23
CA PHE A 5 12.17 13.24 -11.00
C PHE A 5 10.79 13.76 -11.41
N THR A 6 10.30 13.34 -12.57
CA THR A 6 8.97 13.68 -13.06
C THR A 6 8.01 12.55 -12.74
N ILE A 7 6.90 12.86 -12.06
CA ILE A 7 5.81 11.91 -11.85
C ILE A 7 5.17 11.64 -13.21
N SER A 8 5.18 10.38 -13.64
CA SER A 8 4.57 9.98 -14.90
C SER A 8 3.05 10.21 -14.86
N ALA A 9 2.50 10.81 -15.92
CA ALA A 9 1.06 10.96 -16.11
C ALA A 9 0.43 9.73 -16.81
N ALA A 10 1.20 8.66 -17.02
CA ALA A 10 0.70 7.45 -17.67
C ALA A 10 -0.38 6.78 -16.81
N LYS A 11 -1.47 6.37 -17.47
CA LYS A 11 -2.53 5.61 -16.83
C LYS A 11 -2.00 4.26 -16.34
N PRO A 12 -2.42 3.77 -15.16
CA PRO A 12 -2.03 2.44 -14.71
C PRO A 12 -2.54 1.37 -15.68
N ALA A 13 -1.70 0.38 -15.97
CA ALA A 13 -1.98 -0.69 -16.94
C ALA A 13 -2.98 -1.74 -16.42
N SER A 14 -3.15 -1.85 -15.10
CA SER A 14 -4.11 -2.77 -14.49
C SER A 14 -5.44 -2.06 -14.27
N LEU A 15 -6.53 -2.70 -14.71
CA LEU A 15 -7.90 -2.25 -14.44
C LEU A 15 -8.15 -2.01 -12.94
N ALA A 16 -7.64 -2.90 -12.09
CA ALA A 16 -7.81 -2.80 -10.65
C ALA A 16 -7.14 -1.57 -10.03
N LEU A 17 -6.17 -0.94 -10.72
CA LEU A 17 -5.52 0.31 -10.28
C LEU A 17 -6.18 1.55 -10.88
N ASN A 18 -7.23 1.38 -11.69
CA ASN A 18 -7.84 2.40 -12.51
C ASN A 18 -9.30 2.57 -12.14
N TYR A 19 -9.54 3.36 -11.10
CA TYR A 19 -10.86 3.56 -10.52
C TYR A 19 -11.94 3.90 -11.56
N GLU A 20 -11.66 4.82 -12.49
CA GLU A 20 -12.64 5.28 -13.48
C GLU A 20 -13.06 4.16 -14.44
N GLU A 21 -12.09 3.37 -14.94
CA GLU A 21 -12.40 2.23 -15.81
C GLU A 21 -13.11 1.13 -15.04
N LEU A 22 -12.68 0.84 -13.81
CA LEU A 22 -13.29 -0.19 -12.97
C LEU A 22 -14.74 0.16 -12.63
N ARG A 23 -15.03 1.42 -12.32
CA ARG A 23 -16.39 1.92 -12.06
C ARG A 23 -17.25 1.83 -13.31
N ALA A 24 -16.72 2.21 -14.47
CA ALA A 24 -17.45 2.12 -15.74
C ALA A 24 -17.81 0.67 -16.10
N GLU A 25 -16.86 -0.26 -15.91
CA GLU A 25 -17.09 -1.69 -16.15
C GLU A 25 -18.09 -2.29 -15.15
N GLY A 26 -17.99 -1.91 -13.88
CA GLY A 26 -18.95 -2.33 -12.85
C GLY A 26 -20.37 -1.82 -13.14
N LEU A 27 -20.50 -0.58 -13.61
CA LEU A 27 -21.79 -0.01 -13.99
C LEU A 27 -22.38 -0.75 -15.20
N ALA A 28 -21.59 -0.96 -16.24
CA ALA A 28 -22.02 -1.71 -17.42
C ALA A 28 -22.44 -3.15 -17.07
N TYR A 29 -21.74 -3.79 -16.12
CA TYR A 29 -22.10 -5.10 -15.62
C TYR A 29 -23.44 -5.10 -14.88
N LEU A 30 -23.70 -4.10 -14.02
CA LEU A 30 -24.99 -3.96 -13.32
C LEU A 30 -26.13 -3.74 -14.33
N GLU A 31 -25.95 -2.85 -15.29
CA GLU A 31 -26.94 -2.60 -16.36
C GLU A 31 -27.27 -3.90 -17.13
N GLN A 32 -26.30 -4.78 -17.37
CA GLN A 32 -26.54 -6.04 -18.06
C GLN A 32 -27.30 -7.06 -17.22
N VAL A 33 -26.99 -7.15 -15.92
CA VAL A 33 -27.45 -8.28 -15.08
C VAL A 33 -28.73 -7.95 -14.31
N VAL A 34 -28.94 -6.68 -13.93
CA VAL A 34 -30.05 -6.29 -13.04
C VAL A 34 -30.98 -5.23 -13.61
N SER A 35 -30.85 -4.85 -14.88
CA SER A 35 -31.71 -3.84 -15.54
C SER A 35 -33.21 -4.14 -15.50
N SER A 36 -33.62 -5.39 -15.34
CA SER A 36 -35.05 -5.74 -15.20
C SER A 36 -35.64 -5.41 -13.84
N LEU A 37 -34.80 -5.26 -12.80
CA LEU A 37 -35.19 -5.05 -11.41
C LEU A 37 -34.80 -3.66 -10.88
N TRP A 38 -33.69 -3.13 -11.37
CA TRP A 38 -33.13 -1.85 -10.97
C TRP A 38 -32.79 -1.07 -12.23
N THR A 39 -33.48 0.06 -12.44
CA THR A 39 -33.40 0.85 -13.66
C THR A 39 -32.81 2.25 -13.44
N ASP A 40 -32.67 2.67 -12.18
CA ASP A 40 -32.14 3.97 -11.81
C ASP A 40 -30.65 3.86 -11.54
N TYR A 41 -29.83 4.33 -12.48
CA TYR A 41 -28.36 4.30 -12.39
C TYR A 41 -27.77 5.72 -12.24
N ASN A 42 -28.49 6.60 -11.55
CA ASN A 42 -28.10 8.00 -11.39
C ASN A 42 -27.23 8.24 -10.14
N ILE A 43 -26.54 9.39 -10.11
CA ILE A 43 -25.60 9.79 -9.05
C ILE A 43 -26.20 9.86 -7.63
N HIS A 44 -27.52 10.02 -7.52
CA HIS A 44 -28.20 10.10 -6.23
C HIS A 44 -28.61 8.72 -5.69
N ASP A 45 -28.42 7.66 -6.49
CA ASP A 45 -28.77 6.31 -6.08
C ASP A 45 -27.74 5.76 -5.07
N PRO A 46 -28.17 5.30 -3.88
CA PRO A 46 -27.28 4.75 -2.88
C PRO A 46 -26.58 3.45 -3.32
N GLY A 47 -27.17 2.67 -4.22
CA GLY A 47 -26.54 1.50 -4.82
C GLY A 47 -25.39 1.87 -5.75
N ILE A 48 -25.47 3.00 -6.47
CA ILE A 48 -24.33 3.55 -7.22
C ILE A 48 -23.22 4.00 -6.25
N THR A 49 -23.58 4.62 -5.13
CA THR A 49 -22.59 4.95 -4.08
C THR A 49 -21.90 3.71 -3.52
N LEU A 50 -22.63 2.59 -3.37
CA LEU A 50 -22.04 1.32 -2.94
C LEU A 50 -21.08 0.73 -3.99
N LEU A 51 -21.43 0.82 -5.28
CA LEU A 51 -20.54 0.44 -6.38
C LEU A 51 -19.23 1.25 -6.33
N GLU A 52 -19.33 2.56 -6.10
CA GLU A 52 -18.17 3.46 -6.00
C GLU A 52 -17.27 3.08 -4.82
N LEU A 53 -17.85 2.80 -3.65
CA LEU A 53 -17.11 2.35 -2.47
C LEU A 53 -16.41 1.01 -2.73
N LEU A 54 -17.08 0.08 -3.44
CA LEU A 54 -16.48 -1.19 -3.83
C LEU A 54 -15.29 -0.99 -4.78
N CYS A 55 -15.46 -0.17 -5.83
CA CYS A 55 -14.39 0.14 -6.79
C CYS A 55 -13.20 0.81 -6.10
N PHE A 56 -13.46 1.73 -5.17
CA PHE A 56 -12.43 2.35 -4.34
C PHE A 56 -11.70 1.32 -3.48
N GLY A 57 -12.43 0.42 -2.81
CA GLY A 57 -11.84 -0.65 -2.00
C GLY A 57 -10.95 -1.59 -2.81
N ILE A 58 -11.39 -2.00 -4.00
CA ILE A 58 -10.58 -2.80 -4.94
C ILE A 58 -9.32 -2.03 -5.34
N THR A 59 -9.45 -0.75 -5.66
CA THR A 59 -8.32 0.10 -6.06
C THR A 59 -7.30 0.29 -4.93
N ASP A 60 -7.75 0.52 -3.71
CA ASP A 60 -6.89 0.65 -2.53
C ASP A 60 -6.15 -0.66 -2.23
N ILE A 61 -6.82 -1.81 -2.31
CA ILE A 61 -6.17 -3.12 -2.16
C ILE A 61 -5.14 -3.34 -3.25
N ALA A 62 -5.52 -3.15 -4.53
CA ALA A 62 -4.61 -3.33 -5.66
C ALA A 62 -3.35 -2.46 -5.49
N TYR A 63 -3.52 -1.20 -5.09
CA TYR A 63 -2.43 -0.29 -4.80
C TYR A 63 -1.51 -0.82 -3.69
N ARG A 64 -2.07 -1.22 -2.54
CA ARG A 64 -1.28 -1.77 -1.42
C ARG A 64 -0.54 -3.05 -1.80
N THR A 65 -1.11 -3.89 -2.64
CA THR A 65 -0.47 -5.13 -3.11
C THR A 65 0.50 -4.93 -4.27
N SER A 66 0.51 -3.76 -4.91
CA SER A 66 1.40 -3.47 -6.04
C SER A 66 2.85 -3.16 -5.63
N PHE A 67 3.08 -2.89 -4.35
CA PHE A 67 4.42 -2.65 -3.82
C PHE A 67 5.21 -3.95 -3.74
N ASN A 68 6.41 -3.95 -4.31
CA ASN A 68 7.40 -4.98 -4.04
C ASN A 68 7.87 -4.83 -2.58
N ASP A 69 8.03 -5.94 -1.83
CA ASP A 69 8.37 -5.94 -0.38
C ASP A 69 9.59 -5.07 -0.02
N ARG A 70 10.49 -4.84 -0.98
CA ARG A 70 11.73 -4.08 -0.81
C ARG A 70 11.53 -2.56 -0.83
N ASP A 71 10.48 -2.08 -1.49
CA ASP A 71 10.26 -0.65 -1.75
C ASP A 71 9.11 -0.06 -0.92
N SER A 72 8.40 -0.89 -0.15
CA SER A 72 7.39 -0.42 0.79
C SER A 72 8.03 0.41 1.92
N LEU A 73 7.49 1.61 2.16
CA LEU A 73 7.90 2.48 3.27
C LEU A 73 7.80 1.75 4.62
N LEU A 74 6.84 0.84 4.77
CA LEU A 74 6.68 0.03 5.98
C LEU A 74 7.89 -0.88 6.21
N CYS A 75 8.40 -1.52 5.15
CA CYS A 75 9.60 -2.35 5.22
C CYS A 75 10.87 -1.51 5.47
N GLN A 76 10.94 -0.30 4.90
CA GLN A 76 12.05 0.63 5.16
C GLN A 76 12.07 1.09 6.63
N LEU A 77 10.92 1.42 7.20
CA LEU A 77 10.78 1.77 8.62
C LEU A 77 11.17 0.61 9.53
N ALA A 78 10.65 -0.59 9.26
CA ALA A 78 10.98 -1.79 10.04
C ALA A 78 12.48 -2.11 9.99
N ARG A 79 13.10 -2.01 8.80
CA ARG A 79 14.56 -2.16 8.64
C ARG A 79 15.32 -1.10 9.44
N THR A 80 14.88 0.15 9.38
CA THR A 80 15.52 1.26 10.11
C THR A 80 15.46 1.01 11.62
N GLN A 81 14.30 0.58 12.15
CA GLN A 81 14.17 0.20 13.55
C GLN A 81 15.12 -0.95 13.93
N GLN A 82 15.22 -1.98 13.07
CA GLN A 82 16.11 -3.12 13.31
C GLN A 82 17.60 -2.72 13.29
N LEU A 83 17.99 -1.82 12.38
CA LEU A 83 19.35 -1.26 12.33
C LEU A 83 19.68 -0.42 13.57
N LEU A 84 18.73 0.40 14.05
CA LEU A 84 18.90 1.15 15.29
C LEU A 84 19.06 0.23 16.50
N HIS A 85 18.24 -0.81 16.60
CA HIS A 85 18.32 -1.79 17.69
C HIS A 85 19.65 -2.56 17.68
N SER A 86 20.08 -3.07 16.52
CA SER A 86 21.36 -3.78 16.39
C SER A 86 22.56 -2.88 16.68
N SER A 87 22.57 -1.64 16.16
CA SER A 87 23.63 -0.67 16.43
C SER A 87 23.74 -0.33 17.93
N LEU A 88 22.61 -0.13 18.62
CA LEU A 88 22.61 0.09 20.07
C LEU A 88 23.15 -1.11 20.85
N LEU A 89 22.81 -2.33 20.45
CA LEU A 89 23.34 -3.55 21.09
C LEU A 89 24.85 -3.70 20.88
N GLU A 90 25.35 -3.42 19.67
CA GLU A 90 26.80 -3.42 19.38
C GLU A 90 27.54 -2.35 20.19
N MET A 91 26.96 -1.16 20.35
CA MET A 91 27.53 -0.09 21.17
C MET A 91 27.59 -0.45 22.66
N LEU A 92 26.64 -1.26 23.16
CA LEU A 92 26.58 -1.70 24.55
C LEU A 92 27.40 -2.98 24.82
N SER A 93 27.85 -3.69 23.78
CA SER A 93 28.67 -4.91 23.85
C SER A 93 29.97 -4.78 24.69
N PRO A 94 30.79 -3.72 24.57
CA PRO A 94 31.99 -3.56 25.40
C PRO A 94 31.68 -3.16 26.85
N VAL A 95 30.46 -2.71 27.16
CA VAL A 95 30.00 -2.41 28.52
C VAL A 95 29.23 -3.62 29.05
N ASN A 96 29.90 -4.76 29.13
CA ASN A 96 29.37 -5.90 29.87
C ASN A 96 29.91 -5.85 31.31
N PRO A 97 29.13 -5.38 32.30
CA PRO A 97 29.59 -5.24 33.68
C PRO A 97 29.91 -6.58 34.38
N SER A 98 29.70 -7.71 33.69
CA SER A 98 29.92 -9.06 34.19
C SER A 98 31.28 -9.67 33.86
N GLN A 99 32.18 -8.96 33.18
CA GLN A 99 33.54 -9.48 33.02
C GLN A 99 34.25 -9.47 34.39
N PRO A 100 34.65 -10.63 34.93
CA PRO A 100 35.38 -10.66 36.19
C PRO A 100 36.71 -9.92 35.97
N MET A 101 37.00 -8.95 36.84
CA MET A 101 38.32 -8.32 36.87
C MET A 101 39.31 -9.36 37.36
N THR A 102 40.05 -10.00 36.46
CA THR A 102 41.19 -10.84 36.83
C THR A 102 42.25 -9.91 37.41
N ILE A 103 42.51 -10.04 38.71
CA ILE A 103 43.67 -9.41 39.34
C ILE A 103 44.87 -10.28 38.97
N ASP A 104 45.71 -9.79 38.08
CA ASP A 104 47.01 -10.39 37.81
C ASP A 104 47.89 -10.17 39.05
N VAL A 105 48.28 -11.28 39.69
CA VAL A 105 49.23 -11.33 40.84
C VAL A 105 50.65 -11.46 40.32
#